data_AF-A0A3P7FAI1-F1
#
_entry.id   AF-A0A3P7FAI1-F1
#
_cell.length_a   1.000
_cell.length_b   1.000
_cell.length_c   1.000
_cell.angle_alpha   90.00
_cell.angle_beta   90.00
_cell.angle_gamma   90.00
#
_symmetry.space_group_name_H-M   'P 1'
#
loop_
_entity.id
_entity.type
_entity.pdbx_description
1 polymer ?
#
loop_
_entity_poly.entity_id
_entity_poly.type
_entity_poly.pdbx_seq_one_letter_code
_entity_poly.pdbx_strand_id
1 'polypeptide(L)'
;MSKLHNFDPVFLSLHIISLTITNTETNRDSIDVNSLSFKSPPFTPSNLRVWFRKIEAVFSTHSITSECTRYSYVVQSLPFDVAVAVEDLLDPIPAEEPYTRLKDAVIHHVAKSANRMLRELFTQVELGDQMPSQIMRHMRSLIAGRHINDAIFREIWLDKLPLPMQQVLAMLDKRTSLEKLANHADRIMECYRML
;
A
#
# COMPACT_ATOMS: atom_id res chain seq x y z
N MET A 1 -51.50 -4.42 4.67
CA MET A 1 -50.69 -5.19 3.71
C MET A 1 -49.23 -4.87 3.95
N SER A 2 -48.52 -5.89 4.37
CA SER A 2 -47.18 -5.89 4.94
C SER A 2 -46.11 -5.88 3.83
N LYS A 3 -45.01 -5.16 4.05
CA LYS A 3 -43.69 -5.58 3.56
C LYS A 3 -42.68 -5.41 4.70
N LEU A 4 -42.45 -6.53 5.39
CA LEU A 4 -41.30 -6.74 6.26
C LEU A 4 -40.06 -6.76 5.37
N HIS A 5 -39.18 -5.76 5.53
CA HIS A 5 -37.83 -5.84 4.99
C HIS A 5 -36.99 -6.63 6.00
N ASN A 6 -36.46 -7.75 5.52
CA ASN A 6 -35.62 -8.70 6.23
C ASN A 6 -34.35 -7.97 6.72
N PHE A 7 -34.18 -7.86 8.04
CA PHE A 7 -32.98 -7.27 8.67
C PHE A 7 -31.94 -8.36 8.89
N ASP A 8 -30.72 -8.13 8.42
CA ASP A 8 -29.60 -9.06 8.55
C ASP A 8 -29.26 -9.37 10.02
N PRO A 9 -29.21 -10.65 10.43
CA PRO A 9 -29.00 -11.05 11.83
C PRO A 9 -27.60 -10.71 12.36
N VAL A 10 -26.62 -10.46 11.48
CA VAL A 10 -25.24 -10.14 11.87
C VAL A 10 -25.12 -8.70 12.40
N PHE A 11 -25.93 -7.78 11.89
CA PHE A 11 -25.91 -6.36 12.27
C PHE A 11 -26.51 -6.13 13.67
N LEU A 12 -27.51 -6.93 14.05
CA LEU A 12 -28.04 -6.93 15.41
C LEU A 12 -27.07 -7.53 16.43
N SER A 13 -26.24 -8.52 16.03
CA SER A 13 -25.32 -9.16 16.97
C SER A 13 -24.24 -8.21 17.48
N LEU A 14 -23.71 -7.30 16.65
CA LEU A 14 -22.74 -6.29 17.11
C LEU A 14 -23.38 -5.23 18.00
N HIS A 15 -24.61 -4.79 17.69
CA HIS A 15 -25.27 -3.74 18.45
C HIS A 15 -25.71 -4.24 19.85
N ILE A 16 -26.15 -5.50 19.95
CA ILE A 16 -26.51 -6.12 21.23
C ILE A 16 -25.29 -6.35 22.13
N ILE A 17 -24.11 -6.64 21.57
CA ILE A 17 -22.87 -6.78 22.36
C ILE A 17 -22.42 -5.42 22.93
N SER A 18 -22.62 -4.32 22.22
CA SER A 18 -22.34 -2.97 22.76
C SER A 18 -23.35 -2.53 23.84
N LEU A 19 -24.59 -3.02 23.81
CA LEU A 19 -25.65 -2.62 24.74
C LEU A 19 -25.77 -3.50 25.99
N THR A 20 -25.25 -4.73 25.98
CA THR A 20 -25.34 -5.65 27.14
C THR A 20 -24.21 -5.49 28.17
N ILE A 21 -23.18 -4.68 27.90
CA ILE A 21 -22.04 -4.50 28.81
C ILE A 21 -22.32 -3.46 29.93
N THR A 22 -23.46 -2.78 29.94
CA THR A 22 -23.75 -1.71 30.93
C THR A 22 -24.88 -2.02 31.90
N ASN A 23 -24.87 -3.18 32.57
CA ASN A 23 -25.63 -3.29 33.82
C ASN A 23 -25.15 -4.39 34.78
N THR A 24 -24.11 -4.10 35.55
CA THR A 24 -23.94 -4.64 36.92
C THR A 24 -23.18 -3.61 37.75
N GLU A 25 -23.91 -2.84 38.57
CA GLU A 25 -23.33 -2.00 39.61
C GLU A 25 -22.79 -2.86 40.76
N THR A 26 -21.49 -2.79 41.03
CA THR A 26 -20.93 -2.87 42.39
C THR A 26 -19.72 -1.95 42.50
N ASN A 27 -19.99 -0.74 42.96
CA ASN A 27 -19.18 0.14 43.81
C ASN A 27 -17.79 -0.40 44.25
N ARG A 28 -16.71 0.17 43.70
CA ARG A 28 -15.57 0.80 44.41
C ARG A 28 -14.56 1.36 43.41
N ASP A 29 -14.13 2.59 43.67
CA ASP A 29 -13.04 3.37 43.06
C ASP A 29 -13.18 3.69 41.56
N SER A 30 -13.71 4.89 41.30
CA SER A 30 -13.75 5.54 40.00
C SER A 30 -12.32 5.81 39.48
N ILE A 31 -11.80 4.88 38.68
CA ILE A 31 -10.76 5.21 37.72
C ILE A 31 -11.47 5.94 36.58
N ASP A 32 -11.26 7.26 36.51
CA ASP A 32 -11.54 8.06 35.33
C ASP A 32 -10.77 7.43 34.16
N VAL A 33 -11.43 6.54 33.40
CA VAL A 33 -10.94 6.08 32.10
C VAL A 33 -11.20 7.22 31.13
N ASN A 34 -10.37 8.26 31.27
CA ASN A 34 -10.21 9.30 30.28
C ASN A 34 -10.07 8.56 28.94
N SER A 35 -11.03 8.76 28.05
CA SER A 35 -11.06 8.22 26.70
C SER A 35 -9.80 8.68 25.96
N LEU A 36 -8.70 7.97 26.15
CA LEU A 36 -7.44 8.17 25.47
C LEU A 36 -7.71 7.88 24.00
N SER A 37 -7.88 8.95 23.22
CA SER A 37 -8.08 8.85 21.78
C SER A 37 -6.87 8.13 21.19
N PHE A 38 -7.00 6.84 20.92
CA PHE A 38 -5.98 6.05 20.27
C PHE A 38 -5.84 6.54 18.83
N LYS A 39 -4.86 7.42 18.59
CA LYS A 39 -4.54 7.89 17.23
C LYS A 39 -3.54 6.91 16.62
N SER A 40 -4.04 5.96 15.84
CA SER A 40 -3.19 5.05 15.07
C SER A 40 -2.26 5.86 14.15
N PRO A 41 -0.95 5.52 14.07
CA PRO A 41 -0.06 6.17 13.13
C PRO A 41 -0.53 5.93 11.68
N PRO A 42 -0.43 6.94 10.80
CA PRO A 42 -0.81 6.76 9.40
C PRO A 42 0.03 5.63 8.77
N PHE A 43 -0.63 4.81 7.96
CA PHE A 43 0.01 3.70 7.28
C PHE A 43 1.06 4.21 6.29
N THR A 44 2.29 3.70 6.40
CA THR A 44 3.40 4.09 5.51
C THR A 44 3.94 2.86 4.76
N PRO A 45 3.57 2.66 3.48
CA PRO A 45 3.98 1.49 2.71
C PRO A 45 5.49 1.47 2.42
N SER A 46 6.15 2.64 2.44
CA SER A 46 7.59 2.78 2.19
C SER A 46 8.46 2.04 3.20
N ASN A 47 8.00 1.93 4.44
CA ASN A 47 8.72 1.20 5.50
C ASN A 47 7.74 0.59 6.51
N LEU A 48 7.14 -0.53 6.13
CA LEU A 48 6.22 -1.28 6.98
C LEU A 48 6.84 -1.74 8.30
N ARG A 49 8.12 -2.13 8.29
CA ARG A 49 8.80 -2.56 9.51
C ARG A 49 8.84 -1.44 10.55
N VAL A 50 9.14 -0.22 10.13
CA VAL A 50 9.11 0.96 11.01
C VAL A 50 7.68 1.28 11.43
N TRP A 51 6.71 1.19 10.52
CA TRP A 51 5.30 1.42 10.86
C TRP A 51 4.78 0.44 11.93
N PHE A 52 5.05 -0.86 11.77
CA PHE A 52 4.69 -1.87 12.77
C PHE A 52 5.38 -1.61 14.11
N ARG A 53 6.66 -1.24 14.13
CA ARG A 53 7.32 -0.85 15.40
C ARG A 53 6.65 0.34 16.07
N LYS A 54 6.20 1.33 15.29
CA LYS A 54 5.52 2.51 15.85
C LYS A 54 4.19 2.11 16.48
N ILE A 55 3.35 1.34 15.80
CA ILE A 55 2.06 0.92 16.36
C ILE A 55 2.24 -0.03 17.55
N GLU A 56 3.24 -0.90 17.53
CA GLU A 56 3.59 -1.79 18.65
C GLU A 56 4.07 -1.03 19.89
N ALA A 57 4.80 0.08 19.71
CA ALA A 57 5.14 0.97 20.80
C ALA A 57 3.88 1.59 21.43
N VAL A 58 2.92 2.02 20.61
CA VAL A 58 1.63 2.54 21.11
C VAL A 58 0.86 1.45 21.85
N PHE A 59 0.79 0.23 21.32
CA PHE A 59 0.18 -0.91 22.03
C PHE A 59 0.81 -1.14 23.39
N SER A 60 2.14 -1.07 23.47
CA SER A 60 2.88 -1.27 24.72
C SER A 60 2.57 -0.19 25.75
N THR A 61 2.50 1.09 25.34
CA THR A 61 2.16 2.22 26.22
C THR A 61 0.72 2.14 26.76
N HIS A 62 -0.20 1.53 26.01
CA HIS A 62 -1.61 1.37 26.41
C HIS A 62 -1.92 -0.01 26.99
N SER A 63 -0.89 -0.83 27.30
CA SER A 63 -1.04 -2.20 27.81
C SER A 63 -1.93 -3.10 26.93
N ILE A 64 -1.94 -2.85 25.61
CA ILE A 64 -2.65 -3.67 24.63
C ILE A 64 -1.80 -4.90 24.32
N THR A 65 -2.16 -6.02 24.93
CA THR A 65 -1.46 -7.31 24.79
C THR A 65 -2.25 -8.34 23.98
N SER A 66 -3.58 -8.21 23.90
CA SER A 66 -4.45 -9.12 23.17
C SER A 66 -4.20 -9.08 21.66
N GLU A 67 -3.93 -10.24 21.07
CA GLU A 67 -3.76 -10.41 19.61
C GLU A 67 -5.00 -9.93 18.85
N CYS A 68 -6.21 -10.25 19.33
CA CYS A 68 -7.46 -9.82 18.69
C CYS A 68 -7.61 -8.29 18.68
N THR A 69 -7.23 -7.63 19.77
CA THR A 69 -7.29 -6.17 19.87
C THR A 69 -6.27 -5.52 18.93
N ARG A 70 -5.03 -6.02 18.90
CA ARG A 70 -3.98 -5.53 17.99
C ARG A 70 -4.36 -5.73 16.53
N TYR A 71 -4.91 -6.89 16.19
CA TYR A 71 -5.46 -7.21 14.87
C TYR A 71 -6.49 -6.16 14.44
N SER A 72 -7.48 -5.89 15.30
CA SER A 72 -8.54 -4.92 15.01
C SER A 72 -8.01 -3.51 14.72
N TYR A 73 -6.97 -3.08 15.45
CA TYR A 73 -6.32 -1.78 15.19
C TYR A 73 -5.54 -1.74 13.89
N VAL A 74 -4.84 -2.83 13.55
CA VAL A 74 -4.12 -2.92 12.27
C VAL A 74 -5.10 -2.90 11.11
N VAL A 75 -6.16 -3.72 11.14
CA VAL A 75 -7.17 -3.77 10.07
C VAL A 75 -7.79 -2.40 9.80
N GLN A 76 -8.16 -1.65 10.85
CA GLN A 76 -8.67 -0.28 10.73
C GLN A 76 -7.67 0.70 10.10
N SER A 77 -6.38 0.41 10.20
CA SER A 77 -5.30 1.24 9.68
C SER A 77 -4.86 0.84 8.28
N LEU A 78 -5.30 -0.31 7.76
CA LEU A 78 -4.90 -0.79 6.44
C LEU A 78 -5.61 0.02 5.33
N PRO A 79 -4.86 0.50 4.34
CA PRO A 79 -5.44 0.96 3.08
C PRO A 79 -6.22 -0.16 2.38
N PHE A 80 -7.23 0.22 1.59
CA PHE A 80 -8.11 -0.74 0.91
C PHE A 80 -7.35 -1.73 0.02
N ASP A 81 -6.36 -1.27 -0.75
CA ASP A 81 -5.53 -2.10 -1.63
C ASP A 81 -4.71 -3.15 -0.86
N VAL A 82 -4.23 -2.79 0.34
CA VAL A 82 -3.51 -3.71 1.22
C VAL A 82 -4.47 -4.70 1.88
N ALA A 83 -5.65 -4.25 2.31
CA ALA A 83 -6.68 -5.10 2.91
C ALA A 83 -7.17 -6.18 1.94
N VAL A 84 -7.46 -5.82 0.69
CA VAL A 84 -7.81 -6.78 -0.38
C VAL A 84 -6.69 -7.81 -0.59
N ALA A 85 -5.43 -7.40 -0.47
CA ALA A 85 -4.31 -8.30 -0.67
C ALA A 85 -4.09 -9.32 0.47
N VAL A 86 -4.73 -9.13 1.62
CA VAL A 86 -4.68 -10.03 2.78
C VAL A 86 -6.08 -10.45 3.21
N GLU A 87 -7.04 -10.45 2.27
CA GLU A 87 -8.46 -10.77 2.50
C GLU A 87 -8.66 -12.16 3.13
N ASP A 88 -7.79 -13.11 2.81
CA ASP A 88 -7.76 -14.46 3.37
C ASP A 88 -7.52 -14.50 4.89
N LEU A 89 -7.06 -13.39 5.47
CA LEU A 89 -6.87 -13.20 6.91
C LEU A 89 -7.93 -12.27 7.53
N LEU A 90 -8.83 -11.73 6.71
CA LEU A 90 -9.96 -10.90 7.14
C LEU A 90 -11.23 -11.75 7.30
N ASP A 91 -11.39 -12.77 6.46
CA ASP A 91 -12.51 -13.71 6.54
C ASP A 91 -12.12 -15.14 6.06
N PRO A 92 -12.06 -16.15 6.95
CA PRO A 92 -12.28 -16.07 8.39
C PRO A 92 -11.06 -15.52 9.14
N ILE A 93 -11.30 -14.82 10.25
CA ILE A 93 -10.23 -14.33 11.14
C ILE A 93 -9.45 -15.54 11.71
N PRO A 94 -8.11 -15.57 11.66
CA PRO A 94 -7.32 -16.65 12.23
C PRO A 94 -7.58 -16.84 13.73
N ALA A 95 -7.80 -18.09 14.16
CA ALA A 95 -8.06 -18.41 15.56
C ALA A 95 -6.82 -18.24 16.46
N GLU A 96 -5.64 -18.50 15.91
CA GLU A 96 -4.37 -18.40 16.62
C GLU A 96 -3.54 -17.24 16.06
N GLU A 97 -3.10 -16.36 16.96
CA GLU A 97 -2.21 -15.23 16.67
C GLU A 97 -2.64 -14.36 15.46
N PRO A 98 -3.90 -13.86 15.43
CA PRO A 98 -4.43 -13.12 14.28
C PRO A 98 -3.60 -11.89 13.93
N TYR A 99 -3.08 -11.16 14.92
CA TYR A 99 -2.23 -9.99 14.66
C TYR A 99 -0.89 -10.40 14.05
N THR A 100 -0.24 -11.41 14.61
CA THR A 100 1.08 -11.88 14.14
C THR A 100 0.98 -12.37 12.68
N ARG A 101 -0.02 -13.19 12.36
CA ARG A 101 -0.26 -13.66 10.99
C ARG A 101 -0.55 -12.52 10.03
N LEU A 102 -1.41 -11.57 10.42
CA LEU A 102 -1.72 -10.40 9.60
C LEU A 102 -0.48 -9.54 9.35
N LYS A 103 0.32 -9.27 10.39
CA LYS A 103 1.57 -8.50 10.28
C LYS A 103 2.53 -9.12 9.27
N ASP A 104 2.76 -10.42 9.40
CA ASP A 104 3.69 -11.13 8.52
C ASP A 104 3.19 -11.15 7.07
N ALA A 105 1.90 -11.38 6.87
CA ALA A 105 1.29 -11.35 5.54
C ALA A 105 1.38 -9.96 4.89
N VAL A 106 1.09 -8.89 5.62
CA VAL A 106 1.19 -7.50 5.11
C VAL A 106 2.64 -7.17 4.73
N ILE A 107 3.60 -7.52 5.58
CA ILE A 107 5.03 -7.31 5.31
C ILE A 107 5.46 -8.10 4.06
N HIS A 108 5.10 -9.38 4.00
CA HIS A 108 5.46 -10.26 2.89
C HIS A 108 4.83 -9.79 1.57
N HIS A 109 3.55 -9.42 1.59
CA HIS A 109 2.82 -8.97 0.41
C HIS A 109 3.44 -7.70 -0.20
N VAL A 110 3.70 -6.68 0.61
CA VAL A 110 4.28 -5.42 0.11
C VAL A 110 5.72 -5.61 -0.36
N ALA A 111 6.48 -6.50 0.27
CA ALA A 111 7.82 -6.90 -0.20
C ALA A 111 7.75 -7.63 -1.55
N LYS A 112 6.82 -8.58 -1.70
CA LYS A 112 6.59 -9.30 -2.97
C LYS A 112 6.17 -8.35 -4.09
N SER A 113 5.26 -7.42 -3.80
CA SER A 113 4.85 -6.35 -4.72
C SER A 113 6.05 -5.48 -5.15
N ALA A 114 6.92 -5.10 -4.21
CA ALA A 114 8.13 -4.33 -4.52
C ALA A 114 9.09 -5.12 -5.43
N ASN A 115 9.34 -6.39 -5.13
CA ASN A 115 10.21 -7.26 -5.93
C ASN A 115 9.67 -7.49 -7.33
N ARG A 116 8.35 -7.68 -7.46
CA ARG A 116 7.69 -7.81 -8.77
C ARG A 116 7.87 -6.54 -9.58
N MET A 117 7.62 -5.38 -8.99
CA MET A 117 7.84 -4.09 -9.64
C MET A 117 9.30 -3.91 -10.09
N LEU A 118 10.28 -4.20 -9.23
CA LEU A 118 11.70 -4.10 -9.61
C LEU A 118 12.03 -5.07 -10.76
N ARG A 119 11.53 -6.30 -10.70
CA ARG A 119 11.71 -7.27 -11.78
C ARG A 119 11.12 -6.75 -13.08
N GLU A 120 9.87 -6.29 -13.06
CA GLU A 120 9.22 -5.71 -14.24
C GLU A 120 10.04 -4.53 -14.80
N LEU A 121 10.39 -3.57 -13.94
CA LEU A 121 11.14 -2.36 -14.30
C LEU A 121 12.51 -2.66 -14.91
N PHE A 122 13.25 -3.64 -14.37
CA PHE A 122 14.62 -3.92 -14.82
C PHE A 122 14.72 -4.99 -15.90
N THR A 123 13.77 -5.92 -16.00
CA THR A 123 13.92 -7.11 -16.86
C THR A 123 12.81 -7.33 -17.87
N GLN A 124 11.59 -6.83 -17.63
CA GLN A 124 10.43 -7.14 -18.49
C GLN A 124 9.98 -5.96 -19.35
N VAL A 125 10.32 -4.74 -18.95
CA VAL A 125 10.09 -3.55 -19.76
C VAL A 125 11.13 -3.52 -20.89
N GLU A 126 10.65 -3.69 -22.12
CA GLU A 126 11.43 -3.61 -23.35
C GLU A 126 10.80 -2.62 -24.33
N LEU A 127 11.60 -2.08 -25.25
CA LEU A 127 11.10 -1.12 -26.23
C LEU A 127 10.10 -1.74 -27.22
N GLY A 128 10.45 -2.90 -27.78
CA GLY A 128 9.64 -3.60 -28.78
C GLY A 128 9.07 -2.64 -29.85
N ASP A 129 7.76 -2.74 -30.07
CA ASP A 129 7.01 -1.87 -30.98
C ASP A 129 6.42 -0.62 -30.29
N GLN A 130 6.64 -0.46 -28.98
CA GLN A 130 6.07 0.63 -28.21
C GLN A 130 6.84 1.94 -28.43
N MET A 131 6.15 3.07 -28.30
CA MET A 131 6.79 4.38 -28.27
C MET A 131 7.54 4.58 -26.94
N PRO A 132 8.71 5.24 -26.93
CA PRO A 132 9.44 5.57 -25.71
C PRO A 132 8.57 6.24 -24.62
N SER A 133 7.63 7.12 -25.02
CA SER A 133 6.68 7.73 -24.08
C SER A 133 5.69 6.76 -23.47
N GLN A 134 5.26 5.74 -24.21
CA GLN A 134 4.37 4.69 -23.68
C GLN A 134 5.08 3.88 -22.61
N ILE A 135 6.35 3.53 -22.83
CA ILE A 135 7.19 2.84 -21.84
C ILE A 135 7.41 3.69 -20.62
N MET A 136 7.67 4.99 -20.78
CA MET A 136 7.83 5.88 -19.63
C MET A 136 6.56 5.90 -18.77
N ARG A 137 5.38 5.99 -19.39
CA ARG A 137 4.09 5.94 -18.68
C ARG A 137 3.88 4.60 -18.00
N HIS A 138 4.19 3.50 -18.67
CA HIS A 138 4.10 2.17 -18.11
C HIS A 138 5.01 2.03 -16.88
N MET A 139 6.29 2.39 -16.99
CA MET A 139 7.23 2.38 -15.85
C MET A 139 6.75 3.26 -14.69
N ARG A 140 6.18 4.45 -14.96
CA ARG A 140 5.55 5.29 -13.94
C ARG A 140 4.38 4.60 -13.24
N SER A 141 3.57 3.84 -13.97
CA SER A 141 2.45 3.09 -13.40
C SER A 141 2.92 1.97 -12.46
N LEU A 142 4.05 1.33 -12.75
CA LEU A 142 4.63 0.27 -11.91
C LEU A 142 5.09 0.80 -10.55
N ILE A 143 5.54 2.05 -10.51
CA ILE A 143 6.09 2.68 -9.30
C ILE A 143 5.07 3.58 -8.59
N ALA A 144 3.81 3.60 -9.03
CA ALA A 144 2.75 4.41 -8.46
C ALA A 144 2.63 4.17 -6.93
N GLY A 145 2.55 5.26 -6.16
CA GLY A 145 2.51 5.20 -4.69
C GLY A 145 3.88 5.02 -4.00
N ARG A 146 4.98 4.93 -4.76
CA ARG A 146 6.35 4.89 -4.24
C ARG A 146 7.15 6.07 -4.76
N HIS A 147 7.96 6.65 -3.88
CA HIS A 147 8.82 7.77 -4.26
C HIS A 147 10.14 7.25 -4.83
N ILE A 148 10.39 7.51 -6.12
CA ILE A 148 11.66 7.29 -6.79
C ILE A 148 12.16 8.65 -7.26
N ASN A 149 13.46 8.90 -7.11
CA ASN A 149 14.08 10.13 -7.58
C ASN A 149 14.02 10.22 -9.11
N ASP A 150 13.61 11.36 -9.65
CA ASP A 150 13.46 11.58 -11.10
C ASP A 150 14.76 11.35 -11.90
N ALA A 151 15.93 11.63 -11.32
CA ALA A 151 17.21 11.37 -11.97
C ALA A 151 17.51 9.86 -12.06
N ILE A 152 17.21 9.11 -11.01
CA ILE A 152 17.33 7.63 -11.02
C ILE A 152 16.33 7.05 -12.01
N PHE A 153 15.07 7.51 -11.98
CA PHE A 153 14.05 7.05 -12.92
C PHE A 153 14.45 7.34 -14.37
N ARG A 154 15.05 8.51 -14.64
CA ARG A 154 15.59 8.87 -15.95
C ARG A 154 16.65 7.87 -16.42
N GLU A 155 17.60 7.51 -15.57
CA GLU A 155 18.66 6.54 -15.91
C GLU A 155 18.07 5.17 -16.23
N ILE A 156 17.18 4.66 -15.39
CA ILE A 156 16.53 3.35 -15.61
C ILE A 156 15.73 3.35 -16.91
N TRP A 157 15.03 4.44 -17.24
CA TRP A 157 14.28 4.55 -18.49
C TRP A 157 15.18 4.65 -19.72
N LEU A 158 16.29 5.38 -19.64
CA LEU A 158 17.27 5.44 -20.74
C LEU A 158 17.83 4.05 -21.04
N ASP A 159 18.14 3.25 -20.02
CA ASP A 159 18.63 1.87 -20.18
C ASP A 159 17.66 0.97 -20.96
N LYS A 160 16.38 1.35 -21.13
CA LYS A 160 15.39 0.61 -21.93
C LYS A 160 15.40 0.94 -23.41
N LEU A 161 16.14 1.97 -23.81
CA LEU A 161 16.18 2.44 -25.18
C LEU A 161 17.42 1.92 -25.93
N PRO A 162 17.40 1.86 -27.27
CA PRO A 162 18.59 1.57 -28.07
C PRO A 162 19.72 2.56 -27.80
N LEU A 163 20.95 2.06 -27.77
CA LEU A 163 22.16 2.84 -27.46
C LEU A 163 22.27 4.16 -28.25
N PRO A 164 21.97 4.22 -29.57
CA PRO A 164 22.05 5.48 -30.31
C PRO A 164 21.09 6.55 -29.78
N MET A 165 19.88 6.14 -29.38
CA MET A 165 18.88 7.04 -28.80
C MET A 165 19.31 7.51 -27.41
N GLN A 166 19.85 6.61 -26.59
CA GLN A 166 20.39 6.96 -25.27
C GLN A 166 21.45 8.06 -25.36
N GLN A 167 22.41 7.92 -26.29
CA GLN A 167 23.52 8.87 -26.47
C GLN A 167 23.02 10.28 -26.82
N VAL A 168 22.04 10.37 -27.73
CA VAL A 168 21.43 11.66 -28.12
C VAL A 168 20.68 12.27 -26.94
N LEU A 169 19.87 11.47 -26.24
CA LEU A 169 19.06 11.95 -25.11
C LEU A 169 19.91 12.32 -23.89
N ALA A 170 21.07 11.69 -23.71
CA ALA A 170 22.01 11.98 -22.62
C ALA A 170 22.66 13.37 -22.74
N MET A 171 22.73 13.93 -23.94
CA MET A 171 23.24 15.30 -24.17
C MET A 171 22.25 16.39 -23.77
N LEU A 172 20.97 16.05 -23.60
CA LEU A 172 19.94 17.00 -23.16
C LEU A 172 20.16 17.36 -21.69
N ASP A 173 19.85 18.61 -21.33
CA ASP A 173 19.97 19.11 -19.95
C ASP A 173 19.23 18.17 -18.98
N LYS A 174 19.87 17.83 -17.86
CA LYS A 174 19.29 17.02 -16.78
C LYS A 174 18.04 17.66 -16.17
N ARG A 175 17.87 18.98 -16.32
CA ARG A 175 16.65 19.73 -15.95
C ARG A 175 15.47 19.51 -16.89
N THR A 176 15.70 18.86 -18.03
CA THR A 176 14.62 18.50 -18.96
C THR A 176 13.66 17.54 -18.26
N SER A 177 12.41 17.95 -18.14
CA SER A 177 11.34 17.12 -17.56
C SER A 177 11.24 15.78 -18.29
N LEU A 178 10.94 14.72 -17.55
CA LEU A 178 10.75 13.36 -18.08
C LEU A 178 9.76 13.30 -19.26
N GLU A 179 8.66 14.06 -19.20
CA GLU A 179 7.68 14.11 -20.30
C GLU A 179 8.27 14.70 -21.59
N LYS A 180 8.97 15.82 -21.50
CA LYS A 180 9.69 16.38 -22.64
C LYS A 180 10.72 15.39 -23.17
N LEU A 181 11.48 14.72 -22.29
CA LEU A 181 12.48 13.73 -22.68
C LEU A 181 11.85 12.58 -23.50
N ALA A 182 10.73 12.04 -23.02
CA ALA A 182 9.96 11.04 -23.75
C ALA A 182 9.50 11.52 -25.13
N ASN A 183 8.99 12.76 -25.22
CA ASN A 183 8.57 13.33 -26.51
C ASN A 183 9.73 13.51 -27.50
N HIS A 184 10.95 13.78 -27.01
CA HIS A 184 12.14 13.83 -27.90
C HIS A 184 12.51 12.43 -28.39
N ALA A 185 12.43 11.42 -27.53
CA ALA A 185 12.68 10.03 -27.88
C ALA A 185 11.67 9.51 -28.92
N ASP A 186 10.40 9.87 -28.77
CA ASP A 186 9.35 9.52 -29.74
C ASP A 186 9.68 10.06 -31.14
N ARG A 187 10.08 11.33 -31.24
CA ARG A 187 10.50 11.94 -32.52
C ARG A 187 11.72 11.25 -33.13
N ILE A 188 12.69 10.87 -32.30
CA ILE A 188 13.86 10.11 -32.75
C ILE A 188 13.41 8.76 -33.33
N MET A 189 12.51 8.05 -32.64
CA MET A 189 11.97 6.77 -33.12
C MET A 189 11.20 6.91 -34.44
N GLU A 190 10.37 7.95 -34.57
CA GLU A 190 9.64 8.24 -35.80
C GLU A 190 10.58 8.42 -37.00
N CYS A 191 11.70 9.12 -36.81
CA CYS A 191 12.74 9.25 -37.84
C CYS A 191 13.34 7.90 -38.25
N TYR A 192 13.57 6.99 -37.30
CA TYR A 192 14.09 5.65 -37.60
C TYR A 192 13.07 4.74 -38.30
N ARG A 193 11.77 4.90 -38.04
CA ARG A 193 10.71 4.13 -38.70
C ARG A 193 10.42 4.58 -40.14
N MET A 194 10.85 5.79 -40.51
CA MET A 194 10.68 6.35 -41.85
C MET A 194 11.84 6.01 -42.80
N LEU A 195 12.89 5.36 -42.31
CA LEU A 195 14.07 4.91 -43.06
C LEU A 195 14.00 3.40 -43.31
#